data_AF-A0A363TAT8-F1
#
_entry.id   AF-A0A363TAT8-F1
#
_cell.length_a   1.000
_cell.length_b   1.000
_cell.length_c   1.000
_cell.angle_alpha   90.00
_cell.angle_beta   90.00
_cell.angle_gamma   90.00
#
_symmetry.space_group_name_H-M   'P 1'
#
loop_
_entity.id
_entity.type
_entity.pdbx_description
1 polymer ?
#
loop_
_entity_poly.entity_id
_entity_poly.type
_entity_poly.pdbx_seq_one_letter_code
_entity_poly.pdbx_strand_id
1 'polypeptide(L)'
;MPEIILNLHMHTRYSDGSGTHAGIASDAMKAGIDALIVTDHNVWVNGLQGYIKEADRQVLVMVGEEIHDQARDPQKNHLLAFGVNRELATYAYDPQLLIDTIAKAGGLAFIAHPVDPAAPSVHQGDISWVDWNVHGYTGIELWNGFSEFKPRIKSFLHALYYAYNPQRINCGPLPEVLLRWDELLATGKRVVAIGGGDAHANRLSLGPLHRTIFPYEFHFRAINNHVFVPRPLGTDSSSDISMVLDALRQGHCFIGYDRPAPTRGFHFTARGMERTAEMGDELSGKGGVTFQIRLPRIAECILLKNGVPVRTWHKHELCTYITSDPGVYRVEVYIEYLGRKRGWIYSNPIYVR
;
A
#
# COMPACT_ATOMS: atom_id res chain seq x y z
N MET A 1 -16.54 -6.09 -9.88
CA MET A 1 -16.75 -5.00 -8.90
C MET A 1 -16.12 -3.73 -9.43
N PRO A 2 -16.72 -2.55 -9.15
CA PRO A 2 -16.07 -1.27 -9.36
C PRO A 2 -14.67 -1.22 -8.72
N GLU A 3 -13.74 -0.59 -9.42
CA GLU A 3 -12.36 -0.38 -8.97
C GLU A 3 -12.16 1.09 -8.63
N ILE A 4 -11.63 1.37 -7.43
CA ILE A 4 -11.25 2.71 -6.99
C ILE A 4 -9.73 2.78 -6.76
N ILE A 5 -9.16 3.97 -6.95
CA ILE A 5 -7.75 4.24 -6.66
C ILE A 5 -7.64 4.91 -5.30
N LEU A 6 -6.97 4.22 -4.38
CA LEU A 6 -6.71 4.64 -3.02
C LEU A 6 -5.21 4.92 -2.83
N ASN A 7 -4.87 6.13 -2.40
CA ASN A 7 -3.54 6.42 -1.87
C ASN A 7 -3.60 6.49 -0.34
N LEU A 8 -2.65 5.85 0.33
CA LEU A 8 -2.60 5.81 1.80
C LEU A 8 -1.17 6.06 2.27
N HIS A 9 -1.04 6.29 3.58
CA HIS A 9 0.22 6.56 4.26
C HIS A 9 0.83 7.88 3.82
N MET A 10 0.37 8.96 4.46
CA MET A 10 0.82 10.32 4.20
C MET A 10 0.59 11.20 5.42
N HIS A 11 1.45 12.19 5.55
CA HIS A 11 1.52 13.07 6.70
C HIS A 11 1.11 14.48 6.34
N THR A 12 0.59 15.21 7.32
CA THR A 12 0.18 16.60 7.18
C THR A 12 0.92 17.46 8.19
N ARG A 13 0.60 18.76 8.20
CA ARG A 13 1.13 19.70 9.20
C ARG A 13 0.76 19.36 10.65
N TYR A 14 -0.13 18.39 10.88
CA TYR A 14 -0.47 17.94 12.24
C TYR A 14 0.59 17.00 12.82
N SER A 15 1.47 16.45 11.98
CA SER A 15 2.69 15.74 12.38
C SER A 15 3.92 16.39 11.73
N ASP A 16 4.53 15.78 10.72
CA ASP A 16 5.76 16.22 10.07
C ASP A 16 5.65 16.40 8.55
N GLY A 17 4.45 16.25 7.99
CA GLY A 17 4.14 16.64 6.61
C GLY A 17 3.94 18.15 6.44
N SER A 18 4.02 18.66 5.21
CA SER A 18 3.86 20.11 4.95
C SER A 18 2.47 20.52 4.42
N GLY A 19 1.63 19.56 4.05
CA GLY A 19 0.30 19.75 3.45
C GLY A 19 -0.83 20.03 4.44
N THR A 20 -1.97 20.50 3.91
CA THR A 20 -3.28 20.43 4.59
C THR A 20 -4.08 19.29 3.99
N HIS A 21 -5.04 18.75 4.73
CA HIS A 21 -6.00 17.78 4.21
C HIS A 21 -6.68 18.28 2.92
N ALA A 22 -7.10 19.55 2.88
CA ALA A 22 -7.71 20.15 1.68
C ALA A 22 -6.73 20.24 0.49
N GLY A 23 -5.49 20.71 0.73
CA GLY A 23 -4.47 20.79 -0.33
C GLY A 23 -4.05 19.43 -0.86
N ILE A 24 -3.91 18.44 0.02
CA ILE A 24 -3.64 17.05 -0.33
C ILE A 24 -4.80 16.48 -1.15
N ALA A 25 -6.05 16.73 -0.78
CA ALA A 25 -7.21 16.33 -1.56
C ALA A 25 -7.25 16.99 -2.95
N SER A 26 -6.87 18.26 -3.06
CA SER A 26 -6.74 18.94 -4.36
C SER A 26 -5.68 18.27 -5.26
N ASP A 27 -4.51 17.93 -4.69
CA ASP A 27 -3.46 17.22 -5.42
C ASP A 27 -3.89 15.80 -5.83
N ALA A 28 -4.67 15.13 -4.99
CA ALA A 28 -5.24 13.82 -5.27
C ALA A 28 -6.25 13.88 -6.42
N MET A 29 -7.11 14.90 -6.45
CA MET A 29 -7.99 15.17 -7.59
C MET A 29 -7.17 15.35 -8.86
N LYS A 30 -6.14 16.22 -8.88
CA LYS A 30 -5.29 16.41 -10.07
C LYS A 30 -4.62 15.12 -10.55
N ALA A 31 -4.32 14.20 -9.63
CA ALA A 31 -3.66 12.94 -9.92
C ALA A 31 -4.60 11.79 -10.33
N GLY A 32 -5.93 11.95 -10.20
CA GLY A 32 -6.86 10.86 -10.56
C GLY A 32 -7.20 9.91 -9.41
N ILE A 33 -6.89 10.28 -8.16
CA ILE A 33 -7.17 9.47 -6.97
C ILE A 33 -8.64 9.60 -6.59
N ASP A 34 -9.24 8.51 -6.14
CA ASP A 34 -10.65 8.45 -5.73
C ASP A 34 -10.79 8.61 -4.21
N ALA A 35 -9.84 8.08 -3.44
CA ALA A 35 -9.84 8.10 -1.98
C ALA A 35 -8.43 8.23 -1.38
N LEU A 36 -8.34 8.81 -0.18
CA LEU A 36 -7.11 9.01 0.58
C LEU A 36 -7.24 8.49 2.01
N ILE A 37 -6.17 7.95 2.59
CA ILE A 37 -6.03 7.78 4.05
C ILE A 37 -4.82 8.57 4.53
N VAL A 38 -5.08 9.65 5.27
CA VAL A 38 -4.07 10.45 5.96
C VAL A 38 -3.74 9.79 7.30
N THR A 39 -2.46 9.73 7.67
CA THR A 39 -1.96 8.91 8.79
C THR A 39 -0.91 9.66 9.59
N ASP A 40 -1.25 10.86 10.08
CA ASP A 40 -0.34 11.67 10.90
C ASP A 40 0.24 10.87 12.09
N HIS A 41 1.52 11.11 12.40
CA HIS A 41 2.21 10.42 13.49
C HIS A 41 1.54 10.65 14.85
N ASN A 42 1.09 9.57 15.49
CA ASN A 42 0.56 9.54 16.85
C ASN A 42 -0.58 10.53 17.15
N VAL A 43 -1.28 11.02 16.11
CA VAL A 43 -2.35 12.00 16.25
C VAL A 43 -3.51 11.62 15.33
N TRP A 44 -4.69 11.43 15.93
CA TRP A 44 -5.92 11.26 15.15
C TRP A 44 -6.64 12.60 14.98
N VAL A 45 -6.67 13.12 13.75
CA VAL A 45 -7.25 14.44 13.46
C VAL A 45 -8.77 14.33 13.23
N ASN A 46 -9.55 14.68 14.26
CA ASN A 46 -11.02 14.64 14.19
C ASN A 46 -11.61 15.66 13.18
N GLY A 47 -12.75 15.30 12.57
CA GLY A 47 -13.55 16.21 11.76
C GLY A 47 -13.07 16.46 10.33
N LEU A 48 -12.03 15.75 9.87
CA LEU A 48 -11.48 15.89 8.52
C LEU A 48 -11.80 14.72 7.58
N GLN A 49 -12.53 13.72 8.07
CA GLN A 49 -13.04 12.62 7.24
C GLN A 49 -14.27 13.07 6.45
N GLY A 50 -14.38 12.63 5.19
CA GLY A 50 -15.52 12.90 4.34
C GLY A 50 -15.12 13.27 2.91
N TYR A 51 -16.11 13.68 2.12
CA TYR A 51 -15.87 14.14 0.75
C TYR A 51 -15.37 15.58 0.74
N ILE A 52 -14.20 15.78 0.13
CA ILE A 52 -13.76 17.11 -0.31
C ILE A 52 -14.11 17.23 -1.78
N LYS A 53 -14.73 18.36 -2.16
CA LYS A 53 -15.20 18.62 -3.53
C LYS A 53 -14.52 19.86 -4.09
N GLU A 54 -13.98 19.77 -5.30
CA GLU A 54 -13.47 20.91 -6.07
C GLU A 54 -13.98 20.80 -7.51
N ALA A 55 -14.66 21.84 -7.98
CA ALA A 55 -15.31 21.87 -9.29
C ALA A 55 -16.22 20.64 -9.53
N ASP A 56 -15.90 19.83 -10.54
CA ASP A 56 -16.63 18.62 -10.95
C ASP A 56 -16.06 17.32 -10.33
N ARG A 57 -15.08 17.44 -9.42
CA ARG A 57 -14.39 16.30 -8.81
C ARG A 57 -14.59 16.25 -7.29
N GLN A 58 -14.54 15.03 -6.77
CA GLN A 58 -14.54 14.78 -5.34
C GLN A 58 -13.55 13.67 -5.00
N VAL A 59 -13.01 13.73 -3.78
CA VAL A 59 -12.15 12.69 -3.20
C VAL A 59 -12.68 12.35 -1.82
N LEU A 60 -12.76 11.06 -1.51
CA LEU A 60 -13.07 10.59 -0.16
C LEU A 60 -11.81 10.67 0.71
N VAL A 61 -11.82 11.53 1.72
CA VAL A 61 -10.74 11.63 2.71
C VAL A 61 -11.08 10.81 3.94
N MET A 62 -10.17 9.92 4.33
CA MET A 62 -10.17 9.16 5.57
C MET A 62 -8.99 9.59 6.44
N VAL A 63 -9.15 9.45 7.76
CA VAL A 63 -8.11 9.79 8.74
C VAL A 63 -7.85 8.55 9.60
N GLY A 64 -6.63 8.06 9.51
CA GLY A 64 -6.04 7.08 10.41
C GLY A 64 -4.90 7.71 11.21
N GLU A 65 -4.04 6.85 11.75
CA GLU A 65 -2.82 7.23 12.48
C GLU A 65 -1.66 6.35 12.02
N GLU A 66 -0.45 6.89 11.96
CA GLU A 66 0.77 6.09 12.02
C GLU A 66 1.31 6.13 13.45
N ILE A 67 1.21 5.02 14.16
CA ILE A 67 1.46 4.95 15.60
C ILE A 67 2.80 4.29 15.87
N HIS A 68 3.63 4.92 16.70
CA HIS A 68 4.87 4.35 17.22
C HIS A 68 5.09 4.75 18.68
N ASP A 69 5.88 3.94 19.40
CA ASP A 69 6.29 4.29 20.77
C ASP A 69 7.28 5.46 20.73
N GLN A 70 6.91 6.60 21.33
CA GLN A 70 7.75 7.80 21.40
C GLN A 70 8.87 7.66 22.44
N ALA A 71 8.73 6.75 23.41
CA ALA A 71 9.72 6.50 24.46
C ALA A 71 10.79 5.47 24.04
N ARG A 72 10.61 4.79 22.91
CA ARG A 72 11.53 3.77 22.41
C ARG A 72 12.73 4.40 21.70
N ASP A 73 13.94 4.11 22.20
CA ASP A 73 15.21 4.50 21.56
C ASP A 73 16.08 3.25 21.31
N PRO A 74 16.44 2.91 20.05
CA PRO A 74 16.07 3.61 18.82
C PRO A 74 14.57 3.47 18.49
N GLN A 75 14.00 4.42 17.74
CA GLN A 75 12.62 4.32 17.24
C GLN A 75 12.46 3.11 16.30
N LYS A 76 11.36 2.36 16.45
CA LYS A 76 10.98 1.17 15.63
C LYS A 76 9.46 0.96 15.70
N ASN A 77 8.97 0.00 14.91
CA ASN A 77 7.64 -0.58 15.02
C ASN A 77 6.51 0.44 14.81
N HIS A 78 6.47 1.06 13.63
CA HIS A 78 5.35 1.92 13.27
C HIS A 78 4.17 1.08 12.76
N LEU A 79 2.97 1.44 13.17
CA LEU A 79 1.74 0.73 12.85
C LEU A 79 0.71 1.70 12.28
N LEU A 80 0.21 1.41 11.08
CA LEU A 80 -0.91 2.15 10.51
C LEU A 80 -2.22 1.64 11.11
N ALA A 81 -3.00 2.54 11.69
CA ALA A 81 -4.31 2.26 12.26
C ALA A 81 -5.41 2.97 11.46
N PHE A 82 -6.36 2.19 10.90
CA PHE A 82 -7.47 2.73 10.09
C PHE A 82 -8.83 2.43 10.72
N GLY A 83 -9.79 3.36 10.60
CA GLY A 83 -11.19 3.12 10.95
C GLY A 83 -11.53 3.07 12.44
N VAL A 84 -10.58 3.43 13.33
CA VAL A 84 -10.80 3.41 14.79
C VAL A 84 -11.58 4.65 15.27
N ASN A 85 -11.45 5.78 14.55
CA ASN A 85 -12.14 7.04 14.85
C ASN A 85 -11.84 7.62 16.25
N ARG A 86 -10.63 7.38 16.77
CA ARG A 86 -10.09 7.95 18.01
C ARG A 86 -8.58 7.74 18.04
N GLU A 87 -7.88 8.57 18.79
CA GLU A 87 -6.44 8.48 19.01
C GLU A 87 -6.06 7.22 19.81
N LEU A 88 -5.00 6.54 19.38
CA LEU A 88 -4.51 5.30 20.00
C LEU A 88 -3.03 5.33 20.40
N ALA A 89 -2.35 6.47 20.23
CA ALA A 89 -0.94 6.63 20.57
C ALA A 89 -0.58 6.22 22.01
N THR A 90 -1.52 6.34 22.96
CA THR A 90 -1.32 5.93 24.36
C THR A 90 -1.08 4.43 24.56
N TYR A 91 -1.39 3.58 23.57
CA TYR A 91 -1.14 2.14 23.60
C TYR A 91 0.18 1.74 22.91
N ALA A 92 0.94 2.69 22.35
CA ALA A 92 2.07 2.40 21.48
C ALA A 92 3.25 1.68 22.15
N TYR A 93 3.35 1.75 23.49
CA TYR A 93 4.39 1.08 24.27
C TYR A 93 4.32 -0.46 24.20
N ASP A 94 3.18 -1.02 23.80
CA ASP A 94 2.98 -2.45 23.61
C ASP A 94 2.29 -2.68 22.25
N PRO A 95 3.05 -3.10 21.22
CA PRO A 95 2.51 -3.33 19.88
C PRO A 95 1.36 -4.34 19.83
N GLN A 96 1.37 -5.39 20.67
CA GLN A 96 0.29 -6.36 20.69
C GLN A 96 -0.98 -5.75 21.29
N LEU A 97 -0.85 -5.01 22.40
CA LEU A 97 -1.97 -4.28 23.00
C LEU A 97 -2.58 -3.28 22.01
N LEU A 98 -1.72 -2.56 21.27
CA LEU A 98 -2.17 -1.63 20.24
C LEU A 98 -2.98 -2.34 19.14
N ILE A 99 -2.45 -3.44 18.59
CA ILE A 99 -3.14 -4.25 17.58
C ILE A 99 -4.49 -4.76 18.10
N ASP A 100 -4.52 -5.32 19.31
CA ASP A 100 -5.75 -5.82 19.94
C ASP A 100 -6.77 -4.70 20.15
N THR A 101 -6.30 -3.50 20.50
CA THR A 101 -7.17 -2.33 20.72
C THR A 101 -7.76 -1.81 19.42
N ILE A 102 -6.99 -1.81 18.33
CA ILE A 102 -7.48 -1.50 16.98
C ILE A 102 -8.54 -2.53 16.57
N ALA A 103 -8.25 -3.82 16.74
CA ALA A 103 -9.17 -4.90 16.37
C ALA A 103 -10.48 -4.84 17.17
N LYS A 104 -10.42 -4.59 18.50
CA LYS A 104 -11.61 -4.41 19.35
C LYS A 104 -12.46 -3.20 18.93
N ALA A 105 -11.85 -2.17 18.36
CA ALA A 105 -12.57 -1.03 17.80
C ALA A 105 -13.11 -1.28 16.37
N GLY A 106 -12.90 -2.48 15.80
CA GLY A 106 -13.27 -2.81 14.43
C GLY A 106 -12.36 -2.19 13.37
N GLY A 107 -11.23 -1.59 13.76
CA GLY A 107 -10.28 -0.98 12.85
C GLY A 107 -9.39 -1.99 12.12
N LEU A 108 -8.48 -1.47 11.31
CA LEU A 108 -7.45 -2.24 10.61
C LEU A 108 -6.07 -1.83 11.10
N ALA A 109 -5.20 -2.82 11.27
CA ALA A 109 -3.81 -2.62 11.70
C ALA A 109 -2.88 -3.14 10.59
N PHE A 110 -2.05 -2.25 10.03
CA PHE A 110 -1.02 -2.63 9.06
C PHE A 110 0.35 -2.28 9.60
N ILE A 111 1.30 -3.23 9.53
CA ILE A 111 2.71 -2.94 9.83
C ILE A 111 3.21 -1.95 8.78
N ALA A 112 3.57 -0.74 9.20
CA ALA A 112 4.16 0.27 8.34
C ALA A 112 5.60 -0.12 8.00
N HIS A 113 6.04 0.17 6.77
CA HIS A 113 7.41 0.02 6.28
C HIS A 113 8.24 -1.07 7.00
N PRO A 114 7.87 -2.37 6.86
CA PRO A 114 8.41 -3.45 7.69
C PRO A 114 9.94 -3.54 7.69
N VAL A 115 10.56 -3.11 6.60
CA VAL A 115 12.01 -2.93 6.46
C VAL A 115 12.26 -1.50 6.00
N ASP A 116 12.89 -0.70 6.86
CA ASP A 116 13.22 0.70 6.62
C ASP A 116 14.59 1.06 7.23
N PRO A 117 15.70 0.66 6.56
CA PRO A 117 17.03 0.80 7.12
C PRO A 117 17.47 2.27 7.17
N ALA A 118 18.43 2.56 8.04
CA ALA A 118 18.97 3.90 8.20
C ALA A 118 19.56 4.44 6.90
N ALA A 119 19.41 5.74 6.68
CA ALA A 119 20.13 6.50 5.66
C ALA A 119 20.96 7.61 6.33
N PRO A 120 22.17 7.30 6.82
CA PRO A 120 23.02 8.25 7.56
C PRO A 120 23.36 9.50 6.75
N SER A 121 23.44 9.38 5.42
CA SER A 121 23.74 10.46 4.48
C SER A 121 22.71 11.59 4.46
N VAL A 122 21.52 11.35 5.00
CA VAL A 122 20.42 12.32 5.14
C VAL A 122 19.86 12.34 6.57
N HIS A 123 20.64 11.84 7.55
CA HIS A 123 20.29 11.82 8.97
C HIS A 123 18.97 11.11 9.29
N GLN A 124 18.66 10.04 8.56
CA GLN A 124 17.47 9.23 8.78
C GLN A 124 17.84 7.94 9.53
N GLY A 125 17.13 7.67 10.63
CA GLY A 125 17.26 6.46 11.42
C GLY A 125 16.66 5.24 10.73
N ASP A 126 16.96 4.07 11.31
CA ASP A 126 16.33 2.80 10.93
C ASP A 126 15.09 2.61 11.80
N ILE A 127 13.90 2.65 11.20
CA ILE A 127 12.61 2.50 11.90
C ILE A 127 11.89 1.18 11.56
N SER A 128 12.63 0.21 11.00
CA SER A 128 12.10 -1.12 10.62
C SER A 128 11.26 -1.78 11.71
N TRP A 129 10.31 -2.62 11.31
CA TRP A 129 9.57 -3.46 12.23
C TRP A 129 10.43 -4.60 12.76
N VAL A 130 10.52 -4.74 14.09
CA VAL A 130 11.33 -5.77 14.77
C VAL A 130 10.50 -6.70 15.65
N ASP A 131 9.29 -6.31 16.06
CA ASP A 131 8.46 -7.13 16.95
C ASP A 131 7.58 -8.12 16.17
N TRP A 132 8.19 -9.14 15.58
CA TRP A 132 7.49 -10.11 14.73
C TRP A 132 6.68 -11.17 15.48
N ASN A 133 6.67 -11.11 16.82
CA ASN A 133 5.88 -12.03 17.65
C ASN A 133 4.41 -11.59 17.76
N VAL A 134 4.08 -10.39 17.28
CA VAL A 134 2.70 -9.90 17.27
C VAL A 134 1.81 -10.71 16.34
N HIS A 135 0.52 -10.72 16.64
CA HIS A 135 -0.52 -11.40 15.88
C HIS A 135 -1.79 -10.56 15.82
N GLY A 136 -2.72 -10.93 14.94
CA GLY A 136 -4.02 -10.26 14.81
C GLY A 136 -4.01 -8.99 13.97
N TYR A 137 -2.87 -8.55 13.44
CA TYR A 137 -2.81 -7.46 12.47
C TYR A 137 -3.46 -7.86 11.13
N THR A 138 -4.00 -6.87 10.42
CA THR A 138 -4.69 -7.04 9.14
C THR A 138 -3.70 -7.33 8.00
N GLY A 139 -2.57 -6.64 7.98
CA GLY A 139 -1.66 -6.70 6.86
C GLY A 139 -0.31 -6.01 7.08
N ILE A 140 0.41 -5.85 5.97
CA ILE A 140 1.69 -5.15 5.93
C ILE A 140 1.70 -4.14 4.77
N GLU A 141 2.45 -3.07 4.95
CA GLU A 141 2.84 -2.20 3.84
C GLU A 141 3.97 -2.87 3.05
N LEU A 142 3.59 -3.62 2.02
CA LEU A 142 4.52 -4.37 1.17
C LEU A 142 5.44 -3.42 0.38
N TRP A 143 4.89 -2.29 -0.07
CA TRP A 143 5.64 -1.29 -0.83
C TRP A 143 5.53 0.09 -0.19
N ASN A 144 6.60 0.53 0.47
CA ASN A 144 6.76 1.90 0.92
C ASN A 144 7.73 2.66 -0.01
N GLY A 145 7.25 3.74 -0.63
CA GLY A 145 8.05 4.52 -1.58
C GLY A 145 9.25 5.24 -0.94
N PHE A 146 9.13 5.68 0.32
CA PHE A 146 10.19 6.37 1.04
C PHE A 146 11.24 5.39 1.59
N SER A 147 10.83 4.22 2.09
CA SER A 147 11.77 3.18 2.53
C SER A 147 12.58 2.60 1.38
N GLU A 148 12.01 2.50 0.18
CA GLU A 148 12.76 2.11 -1.02
C GLU A 148 13.84 3.16 -1.39
N PHE A 149 13.60 4.43 -1.04
CA PHE A 149 14.52 5.53 -1.32
C PHE A 149 15.76 5.49 -0.41
N LYS A 150 15.60 5.22 0.90
CA LYS A 150 16.68 5.31 1.90
C LYS A 150 17.95 4.50 1.54
N PRO A 151 17.90 3.19 1.21
CA PRO A 151 19.09 2.39 0.86
C PRO A 151 19.86 2.90 -0.37
N ARG A 152 19.20 3.69 -1.23
CA ARG A 152 19.79 4.17 -2.49
C ARG A 152 20.61 5.43 -2.31
N ILE A 153 20.46 6.14 -1.19
CA ILE A 153 21.17 7.38 -0.91
C ILE A 153 22.52 7.08 -0.25
N LYS A 154 23.51 6.76 -1.06
CA LYS A 154 24.87 6.47 -0.55
C LYS A 154 25.70 7.73 -0.25
N SER A 155 25.25 8.89 -0.71
CA SER A 155 25.93 10.18 -0.53
C SER A 155 24.99 11.36 -0.80
N PHE A 156 25.39 12.56 -0.40
CA PHE A 156 24.66 13.81 -0.70
C PHE A 156 24.44 14.03 -2.20
N LEU A 157 25.43 13.68 -3.05
CA LEU A 157 25.29 13.79 -4.51
C LEU A 157 24.22 12.83 -5.05
N HIS A 158 24.07 11.64 -4.48
CA HIS A 158 22.96 10.75 -4.83
C HIS A 158 21.62 11.32 -4.38
N ALA A 159 21.55 11.91 -3.18
CA ALA A 159 20.34 12.59 -2.71
C ALA A 159 19.91 13.71 -3.68
N LEU A 160 20.87 14.53 -4.11
CA LEU A 160 20.65 15.59 -5.10
C LEU A 160 20.20 15.01 -6.44
N TYR A 161 20.86 13.98 -6.95
CA TYR A 161 20.47 13.34 -8.21
C TYR A 161 19.00 12.87 -8.20
N TYR A 162 18.58 12.19 -7.14
CA TYR A 162 17.21 11.70 -7.00
C TYR A 162 16.19 12.80 -6.71
N ALA A 163 16.58 13.89 -6.03
CA ALA A 163 15.75 15.09 -5.90
C ALA A 163 15.39 15.70 -7.28
N TYR A 164 16.27 15.58 -8.27
CA TYR A 164 16.00 16.03 -9.65
C TYR A 164 15.46 14.93 -10.57
N ASN A 165 15.60 13.65 -10.20
CA ASN A 165 15.14 12.50 -10.99
C ASN A 165 14.31 11.52 -10.15
N PRO A 166 13.24 11.98 -9.47
CA PRO A 166 12.51 11.17 -8.50
C PRO A 166 11.83 9.94 -9.13
N GLN A 167 11.48 10.01 -10.42
CA GLN A 167 10.93 8.90 -11.21
C GLN A 167 11.85 7.68 -11.33
N ARG A 168 13.14 7.82 -11.01
CA ARG A 168 14.10 6.72 -11.06
C ARG A 168 14.16 5.92 -9.75
N ILE A 169 13.53 6.40 -8.68
CA ILE A 169 13.52 5.76 -7.36
C ILE A 169 12.70 4.47 -7.44
N ASN A 170 11.38 4.54 -7.56
CA ASN A 170 10.55 3.36 -7.32
C ASN A 170 10.77 2.26 -8.37
N CYS A 171 11.21 1.09 -7.94
CA CYS A 171 11.44 -0.12 -8.74
C CYS A 171 10.60 -1.30 -8.26
N GLY A 172 10.30 -1.41 -6.97
CA GLY A 172 9.51 -2.50 -6.40
C GLY A 172 9.65 -2.55 -4.87
N PRO A 173 8.82 -3.35 -4.18
CA PRO A 173 9.02 -3.73 -2.80
C PRO A 173 10.45 -4.20 -2.52
N LEU A 174 10.95 -3.97 -1.31
CA LEU A 174 12.23 -4.53 -0.88
C LEU A 174 12.13 -6.08 -0.87
N PRO A 175 13.14 -6.80 -1.39
CA PRO A 175 13.13 -8.27 -1.44
C PRO A 175 12.88 -8.92 -0.06
N GLU A 176 13.40 -8.33 1.00
CA GLU A 176 13.23 -8.79 2.38
C GLU A 176 11.77 -8.73 2.83
N VAL A 177 11.04 -7.69 2.42
CA VAL A 177 9.60 -7.52 2.75
C VAL A 177 8.76 -8.53 1.97
N LEU A 178 9.09 -8.77 0.69
CA LEU A 178 8.44 -9.80 -0.14
C LEU A 178 8.64 -11.20 0.46
N LEU A 179 9.88 -11.54 0.82
CA LEU A 179 10.20 -12.83 1.43
C LEU A 179 9.44 -13.01 2.75
N ARG A 180 9.42 -11.97 3.60
CA ARG A 180 8.68 -12.00 4.87
C ARG A 180 7.18 -12.21 4.65
N TRP A 181 6.60 -11.56 3.65
CA TRP A 181 5.21 -11.73 3.31
C TRP A 181 4.92 -13.16 2.84
N ASP A 182 5.77 -13.72 1.98
CA ASP A 182 5.66 -15.10 1.51
C ASP A 182 5.76 -16.11 2.66
N GLU A 183 6.67 -15.91 3.61
CA GLU A 183 6.78 -16.71 4.83
C GLU A 183 5.48 -16.67 5.65
N LEU A 184 4.93 -15.48 5.87
CA LEU A 184 3.68 -15.31 6.63
C LEU A 184 2.51 -16.02 5.94
N LEU A 185 2.35 -15.85 4.63
CA LEU A 185 1.31 -16.51 3.84
C LEU A 185 1.47 -18.03 3.85
N ALA A 186 2.70 -18.54 3.77
CA ALA A 186 2.99 -19.97 3.81
C ALA A 186 2.61 -20.64 5.13
N THR A 187 2.58 -19.90 6.25
CA THR A 187 2.06 -20.39 7.54
C THR A 187 0.53 -20.47 7.60
N GLY A 188 -0.16 -20.10 6.52
CA GLY A 188 -1.62 -20.09 6.43
C GLY A 188 -2.27 -18.83 7.01
N LYS A 189 -1.49 -17.85 7.47
CA LYS A 189 -1.98 -16.53 7.88
C LYS A 189 -2.54 -15.79 6.67
N ARG A 190 -3.61 -15.03 6.90
CA ARG A 190 -4.13 -14.05 5.92
C ARG A 190 -3.52 -12.70 6.25
N VAL A 191 -2.57 -12.27 5.42
CA VAL A 191 -1.86 -11.00 5.60
C VAL A 191 -2.05 -10.19 4.33
N VAL A 192 -2.82 -9.11 4.42
CA VAL A 192 -3.11 -8.23 3.29
C VAL A 192 -1.88 -7.37 2.98
N ALA A 193 -1.52 -7.27 1.71
CA ALA A 193 -0.51 -6.33 1.24
C ALA A 193 -1.17 -5.02 0.79
N ILE A 194 -0.63 -3.91 1.27
CA ILE A 194 -0.92 -2.55 0.79
C ILE A 194 0.39 -1.84 0.40
N GLY A 195 0.28 -0.76 -0.38
CA GLY A 195 1.40 0.11 -0.73
C GLY A 195 1.13 1.55 -0.30
N GLY A 196 2.17 2.25 0.12
CA GLY A 196 2.05 3.64 0.56
C GLY A 196 3.21 4.51 0.08
N GLY A 197 2.93 5.81 0.06
CA GLY A 197 3.90 6.82 -0.38
C GLY A 197 4.81 7.30 0.74
N ASP A 198 4.34 7.26 1.98
CA ASP A 198 4.92 7.92 3.15
C ASP A 198 5.25 9.39 2.84
N ALA A 199 4.22 10.07 2.34
CA ALA A 199 4.36 11.37 1.70
C ALA A 199 4.38 12.50 2.73
N HIS A 200 5.48 13.25 2.76
CA HIS A 200 5.69 14.39 3.66
C HIS A 200 5.75 15.75 2.92
N ALA A 201 6.06 15.73 1.62
CA ALA A 201 6.32 16.93 0.81
C ALA A 201 7.32 17.90 1.49
N ASN A 202 8.51 17.38 1.81
CA ASN A 202 9.55 18.09 2.55
C ASN A 202 10.02 19.35 1.81
N ARG A 203 10.01 20.50 2.49
CA ARG A 203 10.46 21.77 1.94
C ARG A 203 11.94 21.97 2.26
N LEU A 204 12.79 21.84 1.24
CA LEU A 204 14.21 22.15 1.36
C LEU A 204 14.46 23.60 0.99
N SER A 205 15.29 24.27 1.79
CA SER A 205 15.79 25.62 1.54
C SER A 205 17.31 25.62 1.56
N LEU A 206 17.94 26.06 0.46
CA LEU A 206 19.38 26.24 0.35
C LEU A 206 19.64 27.68 -0.08
N GLY A 207 19.77 28.60 0.89
CA GLY A 207 19.85 30.04 0.62
C GLY A 207 18.57 30.56 -0.07
N PRO A 208 18.65 31.27 -1.22
CA PRO A 208 17.48 31.80 -1.93
C PRO A 208 16.68 30.75 -2.71
N LEU A 209 17.17 29.49 -2.79
CA LEU A 209 16.50 28.41 -3.51
C LEU A 209 15.60 27.63 -2.56
N HIS A 210 14.31 27.61 -2.86
CA HIS A 210 13.30 26.83 -2.14
C HIS A 210 12.71 25.76 -3.07
N ARG A 211 12.62 24.52 -2.58
CA ARG A 211 12.02 23.42 -3.35
C ARG A 211 11.31 22.41 -2.47
N THR A 212 10.13 21.96 -2.91
CA THR A 212 9.44 20.81 -2.35
C THR A 212 10.00 19.52 -2.96
N ILE A 213 10.55 18.65 -2.11
CA ILE A 213 11.00 17.32 -2.48
C ILE A 213 9.84 16.34 -2.29
N PHE A 214 9.59 15.53 -3.32
CA PHE A 214 8.47 14.58 -3.39
C PHE A 214 7.12 15.21 -2.97
N PRO A 215 6.58 16.16 -3.77
CA PRO A 215 5.24 16.70 -3.50
C PRO A 215 4.19 15.59 -3.50
N TYR A 216 3.06 15.76 -2.80
CA TYR A 216 2.01 14.74 -2.71
C TYR A 216 1.56 14.20 -4.07
N GLU A 217 1.37 15.09 -5.07
CA GLU A 217 1.04 14.70 -6.44
C GLU A 217 2.05 13.72 -7.06
N PHE A 218 3.34 13.80 -6.70
CA PHE A 218 4.35 12.84 -7.15
C PHE A 218 4.04 11.43 -6.64
N HIS A 219 3.68 11.29 -5.36
CA HIS A 219 3.32 10.01 -4.74
C HIS A 219 2.01 9.46 -5.29
N PHE A 220 1.02 10.33 -5.53
CA PHE A 220 -0.28 9.95 -6.09
C PHE A 220 -0.21 9.43 -7.54
N ARG A 221 0.86 9.77 -8.26
CA ARG A 221 1.15 9.23 -9.60
C ARG A 221 2.12 8.05 -9.57
N ALA A 222 2.43 7.52 -8.39
CA ALA A 222 3.41 6.46 -8.20
C ALA A 222 2.75 5.20 -7.64
N ILE A 223 2.84 4.96 -6.33
CA ILE A 223 2.36 3.72 -5.71
C ILE A 223 0.95 3.96 -5.20
N ASN A 224 -0.02 3.23 -5.73
CA ASN A 224 -1.42 3.30 -5.35
C ASN A 224 -1.98 1.92 -5.04
N ASN A 225 -3.05 1.87 -4.24
CA ASN A 225 -3.83 0.67 -4.01
C ASN A 225 -5.08 0.75 -4.87
N HIS A 226 -5.32 -0.29 -5.65
CA HIS A 226 -6.53 -0.43 -6.45
C HIS A 226 -7.47 -1.35 -5.70
N VAL A 227 -8.56 -0.79 -5.19
CA VAL A 227 -9.48 -1.46 -4.27
C VAL A 227 -10.78 -1.78 -5.00
N PHE A 228 -11.23 -3.04 -4.89
CA PHE A 228 -12.50 -3.47 -5.46
C PHE A 228 -13.60 -3.32 -4.42
N VAL A 229 -14.63 -2.56 -4.77
CA VAL A 229 -15.74 -2.24 -3.87
C VAL A 229 -17.06 -2.73 -4.49
N PRO A 230 -18.07 -3.12 -3.70
CA PRO A 230 -19.32 -3.67 -4.21
C PRO A 230 -20.14 -2.67 -5.04
N ARG A 231 -19.98 -1.37 -4.80
CA ARG A 231 -20.64 -0.29 -5.53
C ARG A 231 -19.69 0.90 -5.71
N PRO A 232 -19.88 1.75 -6.72
CA PRO A 232 -19.11 2.99 -6.85
C PRO A 232 -19.24 3.87 -5.59
N LEU A 233 -18.22 4.70 -5.35
CA LEU A 233 -18.27 5.74 -4.33
C LEU A 233 -19.46 6.67 -4.59
N GLY A 234 -20.20 6.99 -3.53
CA GLY A 234 -21.44 7.75 -3.58
C GLY A 234 -21.33 9.09 -2.87
N THR A 235 -22.40 9.48 -2.19
CA THR A 235 -22.47 10.74 -1.42
C THR A 235 -22.46 10.53 0.09
N ASP A 236 -22.64 9.30 0.58
CA ASP A 236 -22.56 8.96 1.99
C ASP A 236 -21.14 8.53 2.35
N SER A 237 -20.37 9.47 2.89
CA SER A 237 -18.99 9.20 3.29
C SER A 237 -18.88 8.11 4.36
N SER A 238 -19.84 7.98 5.28
CA SER A 238 -19.73 6.98 6.35
C SER A 238 -19.88 5.57 5.81
N SER A 239 -20.88 5.35 4.94
CA SER A 239 -21.07 4.07 4.26
C SER A 239 -19.90 3.76 3.33
N ASP A 240 -19.40 4.75 2.60
CA ASP A 240 -18.28 4.56 1.66
C ASP A 240 -16.96 4.27 2.36
N ILE A 241 -16.67 4.92 3.49
CA ILE A 241 -15.49 4.62 4.32
C ILE A 241 -15.55 3.19 4.82
N SER A 242 -16.69 2.76 5.40
CA SER A 242 -16.87 1.37 5.85
C SER A 242 -16.61 0.39 4.72
N MET A 243 -17.18 0.66 3.54
CA MET A 243 -17.04 -0.19 2.36
C MET A 243 -15.58 -0.31 1.90
N VAL A 244 -14.82 0.78 1.87
CA VAL A 244 -13.40 0.77 1.49
C VAL A 244 -12.58 0.00 2.53
N LEU A 245 -12.81 0.24 3.82
CA LEU A 245 -12.13 -0.48 4.90
C LEU A 245 -12.47 -1.98 4.89
N ASP A 246 -13.71 -2.35 4.59
CA ASP A 246 -14.12 -3.75 4.48
C ASP A 246 -13.44 -4.46 3.31
N ALA A 247 -13.27 -3.78 2.17
CA ALA A 247 -12.52 -4.31 1.03
C ALA A 247 -11.04 -4.51 1.38
N LEU A 248 -10.41 -3.53 2.06
CA LEU A 248 -9.03 -3.67 2.55
C LEU A 248 -8.90 -4.81 3.56
N ARG A 249 -9.85 -4.97 4.49
CA ARG A 249 -9.85 -6.06 5.49
C ARG A 249 -9.87 -7.43 4.82
N GLN A 250 -10.60 -7.56 3.72
CA GLN A 250 -10.73 -8.81 2.97
C GLN A 250 -9.56 -9.05 2.02
N GLY A 251 -8.72 -8.05 1.74
CA GLY A 251 -7.65 -8.13 0.75
C GLY A 251 -8.14 -8.01 -0.69
N HIS A 252 -9.29 -7.39 -0.90
CA HIS A 252 -9.90 -7.11 -2.21
C HIS A 252 -9.19 -5.93 -2.90
N CYS A 253 -7.87 -5.99 -2.99
CA CYS A 253 -7.05 -4.94 -3.58
C CYS A 253 -5.72 -5.44 -4.14
N PHE A 254 -5.06 -4.62 -4.95
CA PHE A 254 -3.68 -4.81 -5.37
C PHE A 254 -2.89 -3.51 -5.30
N ILE A 255 -1.57 -3.62 -5.25
CA ILE A 255 -0.64 -2.49 -5.31
C ILE A 255 -0.24 -2.27 -6.77
N GLY A 256 -0.46 -1.06 -7.26
CA GLY A 256 -0.10 -0.63 -8.61
C GLY A 256 0.98 0.45 -8.58
N TYR A 257 1.98 0.32 -9.45
CA TYR A 257 2.89 1.42 -9.77
C TYR A 257 2.41 2.12 -11.04
N ASP A 258 1.62 3.18 -10.89
CA ASP A 258 0.92 3.83 -12.02
C ASP A 258 1.81 4.76 -12.85
N ARG A 259 3.01 5.10 -12.37
CA ARG A 259 3.89 6.05 -13.05
C ARG A 259 4.38 5.56 -14.41
N PRO A 260 4.86 4.31 -14.56
CA PRO A 260 5.24 3.78 -15.86
C PRO A 260 4.06 3.67 -16.83
N ALA A 261 2.90 3.29 -16.30
CA ALA A 261 1.61 3.31 -16.96
C ALA A 261 0.49 2.95 -15.98
N PRO A 262 -0.76 3.38 -16.26
CA PRO A 262 -1.92 3.04 -15.43
C PRO A 262 -2.08 1.54 -15.23
N THR A 263 -2.25 1.12 -13.97
CA THR A 263 -2.51 -0.27 -13.58
C THR A 263 -4.00 -0.60 -13.45
N ARG A 264 -4.86 0.43 -13.56
CA ARG A 264 -6.33 0.28 -13.61
C ARG A 264 -6.76 -0.70 -14.70
N GLY A 265 -7.72 -1.57 -14.38
CA GLY A 265 -8.21 -2.63 -15.27
C GLY A 265 -7.47 -3.96 -15.13
N PHE A 266 -6.51 -4.07 -14.20
CA PHE A 266 -5.96 -5.35 -13.79
C PHE A 266 -7.02 -6.17 -13.06
N HIS A 267 -7.15 -7.45 -13.41
CA HIS A 267 -8.01 -8.38 -12.71
C HIS A 267 -7.30 -9.71 -12.49
N PHE A 268 -7.39 -10.23 -11.28
CA PHE A 268 -6.95 -11.57 -10.93
C PHE A 268 -8.10 -12.30 -10.25
N THR A 269 -8.62 -13.32 -10.93
CA THR A 269 -9.75 -14.12 -10.45
C THR A 269 -9.45 -15.60 -10.57
N ALA A 270 -10.16 -16.40 -9.81
CA ALA A 270 -10.10 -17.85 -9.85
C ALA A 270 -11.51 -18.42 -9.95
N ARG A 271 -11.73 -19.30 -10.93
CA ARG A 271 -12.99 -20.01 -11.09
C ARG A 271 -12.83 -21.44 -10.60
N GLY A 272 -13.51 -21.77 -9.51
CA GLY A 272 -13.70 -23.14 -9.05
C GLY A 272 -15.03 -23.72 -9.56
N MET A 273 -15.38 -24.91 -9.08
CA MET A 273 -16.63 -25.58 -9.45
C MET A 273 -17.89 -24.84 -8.92
N GLU A 274 -17.83 -24.35 -7.68
CA GLU A 274 -18.99 -23.78 -6.97
C GLU A 274 -19.05 -22.25 -7.04
N ARG A 275 -17.89 -21.59 -7.08
CA ARG A 275 -17.80 -20.12 -7.04
C ARG A 275 -16.62 -19.58 -7.84
N THR A 276 -16.75 -18.31 -8.19
CA THR A 276 -15.62 -17.47 -8.60
C THR A 276 -15.12 -16.73 -7.36
N ALA A 277 -13.81 -16.64 -7.22
CA ALA A 277 -13.11 -15.91 -6.17
C ALA A 277 -12.25 -14.81 -6.79
N GLU A 278 -12.02 -13.75 -6.05
CA GLU A 278 -11.04 -12.71 -6.37
C GLU A 278 -9.92 -12.64 -5.34
N MET A 279 -8.98 -11.70 -5.52
CA MET A 279 -7.92 -11.43 -4.55
C MET A 279 -8.50 -11.26 -3.15
N GLY A 280 -7.95 -11.94 -2.15
CA GLY A 280 -8.44 -11.94 -0.77
C GLY A 280 -9.37 -13.12 -0.43
N ASP A 281 -10.07 -13.65 -1.44
CA ASP A 281 -11.01 -14.75 -1.26
C ASP A 281 -10.33 -16.11 -1.17
N GLU A 282 -11.08 -17.07 -0.63
CA GLU A 282 -10.71 -18.48 -0.60
C GLU A 282 -11.58 -19.28 -1.57
N LEU A 283 -11.15 -20.45 -2.03
CA LEU A 283 -12.00 -21.44 -2.70
C LEU A 283 -11.45 -22.86 -2.56
N SER A 284 -12.30 -23.85 -2.80
CA SER A 284 -11.93 -25.27 -2.80
C SER A 284 -11.19 -25.64 -4.08
N GLY A 285 -10.07 -26.35 -3.97
CA GLY A 285 -9.33 -26.91 -5.11
C GLY A 285 -10.03 -28.10 -5.79
N LYS A 286 -11.12 -28.61 -5.20
CA LYS A 286 -11.87 -29.77 -5.73
C LYS A 286 -12.44 -29.47 -7.11
N GLY A 287 -12.22 -30.41 -8.04
CA GLY A 287 -12.68 -30.27 -9.43
C GLY A 287 -11.81 -29.35 -10.29
N GLY A 288 -10.71 -28.83 -9.75
CA GLY A 288 -9.80 -27.92 -10.44
C GLY A 288 -10.23 -26.46 -10.36
N VAL A 289 -9.24 -25.59 -10.46
CA VAL A 289 -9.34 -24.14 -10.38
C VAL A 289 -8.72 -23.57 -11.64
N THR A 290 -9.43 -22.64 -12.27
CA THR A 290 -8.91 -21.88 -13.40
C THR A 290 -8.65 -20.45 -12.97
N PHE A 291 -7.38 -20.10 -12.85
CA PHE A 291 -6.94 -18.72 -12.66
C PHE A 291 -7.02 -17.95 -13.98
N GLN A 292 -7.57 -16.75 -13.92
CA GLN A 292 -7.66 -15.81 -15.03
C GLN A 292 -7.02 -14.49 -14.59
N ILE A 293 -6.02 -14.05 -15.34
CA ILE A 293 -5.27 -12.83 -15.08
C ILE A 293 -5.41 -11.95 -16.31
N ARG A 294 -5.98 -10.76 -16.12
CA ARG A 294 -6.04 -9.72 -17.15
C ARG A 294 -5.13 -8.58 -16.73
N LEU A 295 -4.17 -8.26 -17.60
CA LEU A 295 -3.29 -7.12 -17.45
C LEU A 295 -3.87 -5.92 -18.21
N PRO A 296 -3.67 -4.68 -17.73
CA PRO A 296 -4.08 -3.47 -18.45
C PRO A 296 -3.36 -3.26 -19.79
N ARG A 297 -2.22 -3.94 -19.97
CA ARG A 297 -1.36 -3.86 -21.15
C ARG A 297 -0.36 -5.01 -21.14
N ILE A 298 0.22 -5.29 -22.30
CA ILE A 298 1.25 -6.32 -22.48
C ILE A 298 2.44 -6.06 -21.55
N ALA A 299 2.72 -7.04 -20.68
CA ALA A 299 3.82 -7.00 -19.72
C ALA A 299 4.28 -8.44 -19.39
N GLU A 300 5.28 -8.54 -18.51
CA GLU A 300 5.65 -9.83 -17.93
C GLU A 300 4.79 -10.10 -16.69
N CYS A 301 4.09 -11.24 -16.68
CA CYS A 301 3.26 -11.71 -15.58
C CYS A 301 3.88 -12.95 -14.95
N ILE A 302 3.94 -13.01 -13.63
CA ILE A 302 4.39 -14.16 -12.86
C ILE A 302 3.28 -14.55 -11.91
N LEU A 303 2.79 -15.80 -12.03
CA LEU A 303 1.92 -16.41 -11.04
C LEU A 303 2.80 -17.21 -10.06
N LEU A 304 2.65 -16.91 -8.78
CA LEU A 304 3.33 -17.57 -7.68
C LEU A 304 2.35 -18.41 -6.87
N LYS A 305 2.84 -19.53 -6.35
CA LYS A 305 2.17 -20.38 -5.36
C LYS A 305 3.08 -20.50 -4.15
N ASN A 306 2.61 -20.05 -2.98
CA ASN A 306 3.39 -20.07 -1.73
C ASN A 306 4.78 -19.42 -1.90
N GLY A 307 4.84 -18.26 -2.56
CA GLY A 307 6.09 -17.53 -2.83
C GLY A 307 6.97 -18.10 -3.95
N VAL A 308 6.61 -19.23 -4.56
CA VAL A 308 7.39 -19.86 -5.64
C VAL A 308 6.71 -19.64 -6.99
N PRO A 309 7.40 -19.15 -8.03
CA PRO A 309 6.85 -19.03 -9.37
C PRO A 309 6.39 -20.39 -9.92
N VAL A 310 5.11 -20.48 -10.32
CA VAL A 310 4.55 -21.66 -11.00
C VAL A 310 4.36 -21.44 -12.48
N ARG A 311 4.22 -20.19 -12.91
CA ARG A 311 4.08 -19.84 -14.33
C ARG A 311 4.52 -18.41 -14.60
N THR A 312 5.23 -18.21 -15.70
CA THR A 312 5.65 -16.89 -16.19
C THR A 312 5.18 -16.70 -17.64
N TRP A 313 4.69 -15.51 -17.96
CA TRP A 313 4.32 -15.07 -19.30
C TRP A 313 5.05 -13.76 -19.60
N HIS A 314 5.85 -13.68 -20.67
CA HIS A 314 6.73 -12.50 -20.89
C HIS A 314 6.11 -11.36 -21.70
N LYS A 315 5.05 -11.61 -22.47
CA LYS A 315 4.39 -10.64 -23.35
C LYS A 315 2.92 -10.98 -23.56
N HIS A 316 2.15 -10.95 -22.48
CA HIS A 316 0.73 -11.30 -22.54
C HIS A 316 -0.12 -10.20 -21.93
N GLU A 317 -1.38 -10.12 -22.37
CA GLU A 317 -2.41 -9.30 -21.71
C GLU A 317 -3.40 -10.19 -20.94
N LEU A 318 -3.68 -11.38 -21.45
CA LEU A 318 -4.54 -12.38 -20.82
C LEU A 318 -3.73 -13.63 -20.52
N CYS A 319 -3.73 -14.07 -19.27
CA CYS A 319 -3.04 -15.27 -18.80
C CYS A 319 -4.04 -16.20 -18.11
N THR A 320 -3.96 -17.49 -18.42
CA THR A 320 -4.81 -18.53 -17.81
C THR A 320 -3.93 -19.65 -17.27
N TYR A 321 -4.26 -20.14 -16.08
CA TYR A 321 -3.58 -21.28 -15.46
C TYR A 321 -4.58 -22.19 -14.76
N ILE A 322 -4.50 -23.49 -15.04
CA ILE A 322 -5.40 -24.49 -14.45
C ILE A 322 -4.59 -25.35 -13.50
N THR A 323 -5.11 -25.56 -12.29
CA THR A 323 -4.49 -26.40 -11.27
C THR A 323 -5.55 -26.94 -10.32
N SER A 324 -5.27 -28.04 -9.66
CA SER A 324 -6.05 -28.55 -8.51
C SER A 324 -5.28 -28.42 -7.21
N ASP A 325 -4.07 -27.88 -7.25
CA ASP A 325 -3.20 -27.87 -6.10
C ASP A 325 -3.66 -26.83 -5.08
N PRO A 326 -3.73 -27.19 -3.78
CA PRO A 326 -3.95 -26.21 -2.73
C PRO A 326 -2.71 -25.32 -2.58
N GLY A 327 -2.94 -24.08 -2.16
CA GLY A 327 -1.89 -23.10 -1.95
C GLY A 327 -2.41 -21.67 -1.98
N VAL A 328 -1.49 -20.76 -1.67
CA VAL A 328 -1.72 -19.31 -1.71
C VAL A 328 -1.19 -18.81 -3.05
N TYR A 329 -2.08 -18.33 -3.92
CA TYR A 329 -1.72 -17.89 -5.27
C TYR A 329 -1.74 -16.38 -5.37
N ARG A 330 -0.64 -15.79 -5.83
CA ARG A 330 -0.53 -14.34 -6.05
C ARG A 330 0.18 -14.04 -7.37
N VAL A 331 -0.09 -12.87 -7.91
CA VAL A 331 0.49 -12.38 -9.17
C VAL A 331 1.43 -11.21 -8.90
N GLU A 332 2.59 -11.27 -9.54
CA GLU A 332 3.51 -10.15 -9.74
C GLU A 332 3.59 -9.82 -11.23
N VAL A 333 3.59 -8.54 -11.57
CA VAL A 333 3.71 -8.07 -12.95
C VAL A 333 4.84 -7.07 -13.05
N TYR A 334 5.64 -7.18 -14.10
CA TYR A 334 6.83 -6.36 -14.32
C TYR A 334 6.77 -5.62 -15.66
N ILE A 335 7.27 -4.38 -15.64
CA ILE A 335 7.26 -3.46 -16.77
C ILE A 335 8.64 -2.85 -17.01
N GLU A 336 8.99 -2.61 -18.27
CA GLU A 336 10.18 -1.82 -18.62
C GLU A 336 9.88 -0.32 -18.49
N TYR A 337 10.67 0.37 -17.66
CA TYR A 337 10.53 1.82 -17.47
C TYR A 337 11.88 2.48 -17.17
N LEU A 338 12.23 3.47 -18.00
CA LEU A 338 13.51 4.18 -17.96
C LEU A 338 14.72 3.24 -18.06
N GLY A 339 14.64 2.27 -18.98
CA GLY A 339 15.73 1.32 -19.28
C GLY A 339 15.99 0.29 -18.18
N ARG A 340 15.01 0.05 -17.30
CA ARG A 340 15.06 -0.97 -16.25
C ARG A 340 13.71 -1.65 -16.12
N LYS A 341 13.73 -2.95 -15.86
CA LYS A 341 12.59 -3.72 -15.38
C LYS A 341 12.21 -3.26 -13.97
N ARG A 342 10.93 -3.01 -13.74
CA ARG A 342 10.36 -2.58 -12.45
C ARG A 342 9.12 -3.41 -12.15
N GLY A 343 8.87 -3.67 -10.87
CA GLY A 343 7.58 -4.13 -10.40
C GLY A 343 6.50 -3.13 -10.80
N TRP A 344 5.39 -3.65 -11.30
CA TRP A 344 4.27 -2.86 -11.83
C TRP A 344 2.99 -3.14 -11.07
N ILE A 345 2.70 -4.41 -10.79
CA ILE A 345 1.52 -4.84 -10.04
C ILE A 345 1.90 -5.94 -9.05
N TYR A 346 1.45 -5.81 -7.81
CA TYR A 346 1.52 -6.85 -6.77
C TYR A 346 0.11 -7.09 -6.24
N SER A 347 -0.46 -8.25 -6.54
CA SER A 347 -1.82 -8.61 -6.12
C SER A 347 -1.85 -9.23 -4.74
N ASN A 348 -2.92 -8.99 -3.97
CA ASN A 348 -3.26 -9.84 -2.84
C ASN A 348 -3.59 -11.26 -3.31
N PRO A 349 -3.38 -12.28 -2.45
CA PRO A 349 -3.49 -13.65 -2.89
C PRO A 349 -4.94 -14.15 -2.98
N ILE A 350 -5.16 -15.15 -3.82
CA ILE A 350 -6.33 -16.03 -3.78
C ILE A 350 -5.92 -17.32 -3.07
N TYR A 351 -6.71 -17.75 -2.08
CA TYR A 351 -6.41 -18.94 -1.27
C TYR A 351 -7.14 -20.16 -1.85
N VAL A 352 -6.40 -21.18 -2.28
CA VAL A 352 -6.96 -22.48 -2.69
C VAL A 352 -6.75 -23.49 -1.57
N ARG A 353 -7.83 -24.10 -1.08
CA ARG A 353 -7.81 -25.08 0.02
C ARG A 353 -8.19 -26.48 -0.44
#